data_AF-A0AAV4NG96-F1
#
_entry.id   AF-A0AAV4NG96-F1
#
_cell.length_a   1.000
_cell.length_b   1.000
_cell.length_c   1.000
_cell.angle_alpha   90.00
_cell.angle_beta   90.00
_cell.angle_gamma   90.00
#
_symmetry.space_group_name_H-M   'P 1'
#
loop_
_entity.id
_entity.type
_entity.pdbx_description
1 polymer ?
#
loop_
_entity_poly.entity_id
_entity_poly.type
_entity_poly.pdbx_seq_one_letter_code
_entity_poly.pdbx_strand_id
1 'polypeptide(L)'
;MPVNTVHKILHNILHCYIHKITHVPELFLADLPVRYTFALELLTRMVVDHDWSWSILWTDEAHFTLQDIANARNCRICATENPFVNAPVQLHFAE
;
A
#
# COMPACT_ATOMS: atom_id res chain seq x y z
N MET A 1 -3.67 -9.37 -16.68
CA MET A 1 -2.32 -9.33 -16.05
C MET A 1 -2.17 -10.59 -15.21
N PRO A 2 -1.04 -11.33 -15.28
CA PRO A 2 -0.89 -12.53 -14.48
C PRO A 2 -0.94 -12.14 -13.00
N VAL A 3 -1.80 -12.82 -12.23
CA VAL A 3 -1.96 -12.59 -10.80
C VAL A 3 -0.64 -12.93 -10.13
N ASN A 4 0.15 -11.91 -9.80
CA ASN A 4 1.47 -12.11 -9.20
C ASN A 4 1.33 -12.80 -7.84
N THR A 5 2.39 -13.46 -7.39
CA THR A 5 2.44 -14.15 -6.09
C THR A 5 2.04 -13.23 -4.94
N VAL A 6 2.35 -11.94 -5.03
CA VAL A 6 2.00 -10.92 -4.02
C VAL A 6 0.50 -10.72 -3.90
N HIS A 7 -0.23 -10.61 -5.01
CA HIS A 7 -1.69 -10.50 -5.01
C HIS A 7 -2.34 -11.75 -4.42
N LYS A 8 -1.82 -12.94 -4.73
CA LYS A 8 -2.32 -14.19 -4.13
C LYS A 8 -2.10 -14.23 -2.61
N ILE A 9 -0.94 -13.80 -2.13
CA ILE A 9 -0.65 -13.75 -0.70
C ILE A 9 -1.56 -12.73 -0.01
N LEU A 10 -1.63 -11.50 -0.53
CA LEU A 10 -2.45 -10.45 0.06
C LEU A 10 -3.94 -10.85 0.10
N HIS A 11 -4.47 -11.34 -1.02
CA HIS A 11 -5.90 -11.65 -1.12
C HIS A 11 -6.27 -12.97 -0.43
N ASN A 12 -5.55 -14.06 -0.69
CA ASN A 12 -5.99 -15.40 -0.27
C ASN A 12 -5.47 -15.80 1.12
N ILE A 13 -4.35 -15.23 1.58
CA ILE A 13 -3.77 -15.57 2.89
C ILE A 13 -4.11 -14.49 3.90
N LEU A 14 -3.92 -13.21 3.53
CA LEU A 14 -4.08 -12.10 4.46
C LEU A 14 -5.47 -11.45 4.41
N HIS A 15 -6.35 -11.88 3.50
CA HIS A 15 -7.68 -11.30 3.29
C HIS A 15 -7.66 -9.77 3.07
N CYS A 16 -6.59 -9.30 2.44
CA CYS A 16 -6.36 -7.91 2.10
C CYS A 16 -6.72 -7.67 0.63
N TYR A 17 -7.66 -6.76 0.39
CA TYR A 17 -8.16 -6.42 -0.93
C TYR A 17 -7.44 -5.19 -1.47
N ILE A 18 -6.78 -5.38 -2.61
CA ILE A 18 -6.05 -4.31 -3.27
C ILE A 18 -7.04 -3.44 -4.04
N HIS A 19 -7.17 -2.17 -3.64
CA HIS A 19 -8.16 -1.25 -4.19
C HIS A 19 -7.57 -0.37 -5.31
N LYS A 20 -6.30 0.03 -5.20
CA LYS A 20 -5.59 0.80 -6.24
C LYS A 20 -4.11 0.48 -6.18
N ILE A 21 -3.56 -0.13 -7.22
CA ILE A 21 -2.11 -0.20 -7.44
C ILE A 21 -1.80 0.87 -8.47
N THR A 22 -1.03 1.88 -8.07
CA THR A 22 -0.33 2.69 -9.05
C THR A 22 1.03 2.10 -9.29
N HIS A 23 1.50 2.20 -10.53
CA HIS A 23 2.82 1.74 -10.94
C HIS A 23 3.88 2.38 -10.03
N VAL A 24 4.35 1.59 -9.06
CA VAL A 24 5.55 1.90 -8.28
C VAL A 24 6.69 2.06 -9.30
N PRO A 25 7.58 3.04 -9.14
CA PRO A 25 8.78 3.13 -9.98
C PRO A 25 9.46 1.75 -10.08
N GLU A 26 9.95 1.42 -11.28
CA GLU A 26 10.67 0.17 -11.50
C GLU A 26 11.77 0.04 -10.45
N LEU A 27 11.81 -1.11 -9.77
CA LEU A 27 12.81 -1.35 -8.75
C LEU A 27 14.14 -1.54 -9.42
N PHE A 28 15.10 -0.68 -9.09
CA PHE A 28 16.43 -0.82 -9.63
C PHE A 28 17.06 -2.09 -9.05
N LEU A 29 17.71 -2.90 -9.89
CA LEU A 29 18.30 -4.17 -9.47
C LEU A 29 19.30 -4.01 -8.33
N ALA A 30 20.00 -2.86 -8.25
CA ALA A 30 20.94 -2.59 -7.17
C ALA A 30 20.24 -2.32 -5.81
N ASP A 31 18.95 -2.00 -5.80
CA ASP A 31 18.20 -1.77 -4.56
C ASP A 31 17.70 -3.09 -3.95
N LEU A 32 17.60 -4.16 -4.74
CA LEU A 32 17.07 -5.44 -4.28
C LEU A 32 17.79 -6.01 -3.05
N PRO A 33 19.14 -6.05 -3.01
CA PRO A 33 19.84 -6.57 -1.84
C PRO A 33 19.57 -5.73 -0.58
N VAL A 34 19.56 -4.40 -0.71
CA VAL A 34 19.34 -3.49 0.42
C VAL A 34 17.93 -3.68 1.00
N ARG A 35 16.92 -3.76 0.13
CA ARG A 35 15.53 -3.95 0.55
C ARG A 35 15.30 -5.34 1.15
N TYR A 36 15.95 -6.36 0.62
CA TYR A 36 15.87 -7.71 1.15
C TYR A 36 16.48 -7.80 2.56
N THR A 37 17.67 -7.23 2.75
CA THR A 37 18.33 -7.15 4.07
C THR A 37 17.46 -6.40 5.07
N PHE A 38 16.93 -5.23 4.70
CA PHE A 38 16.01 -4.46 5.56
C PHE A 38 14.79 -5.29 5.99
N ALA A 39 14.15 -6.00 5.06
CA ALA A 39 12.97 -6.81 5.36
C ALA A 39 13.29 -7.96 6.33
N LEU A 40 14.44 -8.61 6.18
CA LEU A 40 14.89 -9.67 7.09
C LEU A 40 15.20 -9.14 8.49
N GLU A 41 15.87 -7.99 8.58
CA GLU A 41 16.21 -7.36 9.86
C GLU A 41 14.94 -6.93 10.60
N LEU A 42 14.00 -6.28 9.89
CA LEU A 42 12.70 -5.89 10.43
C LEU A 42 11.94 -7.11 10.98
N LEU A 43 11.84 -8.18 10.18
CA LEU A 43 11.14 -9.40 10.58
C LEU A 43 11.80 -10.07 11.79
N THR A 44 13.13 -10.16 11.77
CA THR A 44 13.89 -10.73 12.90
C THR A 44 13.64 -9.95 14.18
N ARG A 45 13.58 -8.62 14.09
CA ARG A 45 13.31 -7.76 15.25
C ARG A 45 11.89 -7.94 15.78
N MET A 46 10.91 -8.07 14.90
CA MET A 46 9.51 -8.33 15.28
C MET A 46 9.31 -9.69 15.97
N VAL A 47 10.12 -10.71 15.63
CA VAL A 47 10.08 -12.02 16.31
C VAL A 47 10.65 -11.93 17.72
N VAL A 48 11.71 -11.14 17.92
CA VAL A 48 12.36 -10.97 19.22
C VAL A 48 11.54 -10.06 20.14
N ASP A 49 10.93 -9.02 19.58
CA ASP A 49 10.15 -8.03 20.30
C ASP A 49 8.92 -7.65 19.48
N HIS A 50 7.79 -8.26 19.85
CA HIS A 50 6.50 -8.05 19.18
C HIS A 50 6.01 -6.60 19.32
N ASP A 51 6.40 -5.92 20.40
CA ASP A 51 5.92 -4.57 20.67
C ASP A 51 6.78 -3.49 19.99
N TRP A 52 8.01 -3.86 19.58
CA TRP A 52 8.93 -2.97 18.90
C TRP A 52 8.33 -2.28 17.67
N SER A 53 7.59 -3.01 16.83
CA SER A 53 6.98 -2.41 15.64
C SER A 53 5.98 -1.29 15.95
N TRP A 54 5.33 -1.34 17.12
CA TRP A 54 4.40 -0.30 17.58
C TRP A 54 5.11 0.95 18.11
N SER A 55 6.41 0.85 18.41
CA SER A 55 7.23 1.98 18.84
C SER A 55 7.81 2.82 17.68
N ILE A 56 7.60 2.39 16.43
CA ILE A 56 8.12 3.08 15.25
C ILE A 56 7.17 4.22 14.85
N LEU A 57 7.66 5.46 14.92
CA LEU A 57 6.99 6.62 14.33
C LEU A 57 7.43 6.78 12.87
N TRP A 58 6.52 6.47 11.94
CA TRP A 58 6.74 6.67 10.51
C TRP A 58 6.46 8.11 10.09
N THR A 59 7.31 8.67 9.23
CA THR A 59 7.15 10.01 8.66
C THR A 59 7.28 9.93 7.14
N ASP A 60 6.41 10.65 6.42
CA ASP A 60 6.48 10.79 4.97
C ASP A 60 5.90 12.16 4.55
N GLU A 61 6.26 12.63 3.36
CA GLU A 61 5.71 13.86 2.78
C GLU A 61 4.66 13.52 1.72
N ALA A 62 3.52 14.21 1.76
CA ALA A 62 2.47 14.07 0.77
C ALA A 62 2.03 15.43 0.22
N HIS A 63 1.91 15.53 -1.10
CA HIS A 63 1.33 16.69 -1.77
C HIS A 63 -0.19 16.51 -1.93
N PHE A 64 -0.95 17.52 -1.51
CA PHE A 64 -2.40 17.59 -1.67
C PHE A 64 -2.77 18.74 -2.60
N THR A 65 -3.67 18.51 -3.56
CA THR A 65 -4.22 19.54 -4.45
C THR A 65 -5.72 19.67 -4.24
N LEU A 66 -6.26 20.89 -4.34
CA LEU A 66 -7.68 21.20 -4.10
C LEU A 66 -8.64 20.56 -5.13
N GLN A 67 -8.13 19.99 -6.21
CA GLN A 67 -8.89 19.38 -7.31
C GLN A 67 -8.89 17.85 -7.28
N ASP A 68 -8.63 17.28 -6.11
CA ASP A 68 -8.90 15.88 -5.77
C ASP A 68 -8.27 14.83 -6.71
N ILE A 69 -6.99 15.03 -7.03
CA ILE A 69 -6.14 13.92 -7.44
C ILE A 69 -5.32 13.51 -6.21
N ALA A 70 -5.98 12.84 -5.27
CA ALA A 70 -5.32 12.18 -4.16
C ALA A 70 -4.12 11.37 -4.69
N ASN A 71 -2.94 11.60 -4.08
CA ASN A 71 -1.62 11.14 -4.50
C ASN A 71 -1.70 9.84 -5.30
N ALA A 72 -1.52 9.95 -6.61
CA ALA A 72 -1.60 8.80 -7.50
C ALA A 72 -0.58 7.73 -7.08
N ARG A 73 0.52 8.04 -6.39
CA ARG A 73 1.61 7.10 -6.14
C ARG A 73 1.34 6.06 -5.05
N ASN A 74 0.31 6.22 -4.22
CA ASN A 74 0.11 5.33 -3.08
C ASN A 74 -0.77 4.13 -3.43
N CYS A 75 -0.29 2.93 -3.11
CA CYS A 75 -1.10 1.71 -3.14
C CYS A 75 -2.13 1.77 -2.01
N ARG A 76 -3.39 1.42 -2.29
CA ARG A 76 -4.46 1.30 -1.28
C ARG A 76 -4.80 -0.16 -1.05
N ILE A 77 -4.60 -0.64 0.17
CA ILE A 77 -4.93 -1.99 0.64
C ILE A 77 -6.03 -1.85 1.70
N CYS A 78 -7.12 -2.61 1.55
CA CYS A 78 -8.28 -2.55 2.43
C CYS A 78 -8.54 -3.94 3.05
N ALA A 79 -9.02 -3.96 4.30
CA ALA A 79 -9.42 -5.20 5.00
C ALA A 79 -10.79 -5.74 4.54
N THR A 80 -11.55 -4.92 3.81
CA THR A 80 -12.86 -5.29 3.28
C THR A 80 -12.81 -5.29 1.76
N GLU A 81 -13.47 -6.26 1.13
CA GLU A 81 -13.67 -6.28 -0.31
C GLU A 81 -14.35 -4.97 -0.74
N ASN A 82 -13.86 -4.36 -1.82
CA ASN A 82 -14.30 -3.03 -2.25
C ASN A 82 -15.84 -2.96 -2.34
N PRO A 83 -16.54 -2.23 -1.44
CA PRO A 83 -18.00 -2.19 -1.46
C PRO A 83 -18.55 -1.33 -2.60
N PHE A 84 -17.68 -0.64 -3.35
CA PHE A 84 -18.07 0.31 -4.38
C PHE A 84 -18.20 -0.37 -5.75
N VAL A 85 -19.45 -0.66 -6.13
CA VAL A 85 -19.92 -0.36 -7.50
C VAL A 85 -19.57 1.11 -7.71
N ASN A 86 -18.56 1.40 -8.53
CA ASN A 86 -18.08 2.75 -8.77
C ASN A 86 -19.16 3.58 -9.50
N ALA A 87 -20.12 4.15 -8.76
CA ALA A 87 -20.95 5.23 -9.25
C ALA A 87 -20.26 6.54 -8.83
N PRO A 88 -19.96 7.47 -9.76
CA PRO A 88 -19.45 8.78 -9.38
C PRO A 88 -20.51 9.49 -8.53
N VAL A 89 -20.17 9.78 -7.27
CA VAL A 89 -20.95 10.70 -6.44
C VAL A 89 -20.61 12.11 -6.92
N GLN A 90 -21.58 12.84 -7.46
CA GLN A 90 -21.42 14.26 -7.76
C GLN A 90 -21.27 15.02 -6.43
N LEU A 91 -20.11 15.63 -6.23
CA LEU A 91 -19.79 16.42 -5.02
C LEU A 91 -20.19 17.89 -5.14
N HIS A 92 -20.84 18.30 -6.23
CA HIS A 92 -21.32 19.66 -6.44
C HIS A 92 -22.76 19.68 -6.95
N PHE A 93 -23.65 20.36 -6.22
CA PHE A 93 -24.90 20.86 -6.77
C PHE A 93 -24.57 22.12 -7.58
N ALA A 94 -24.92 22.13 -8.85
CA ALA A 94 -24.79 23.30 -9.70
C ALA A 94 -25.92 24.30 -9.39
N GLU A 95 -25.56 25.55 -9.12
CA GLU A 95 -26.41 26.72 -9.42
C GLU A 95 -25.93 27.35 -10.72
#